data_AF-A0A1C3ZC29-F1
#
_entry.id   AF-A0A1C3ZC29-F1
#
_cell.length_a   1.000
_cell.length_b   1.000
_cell.length_c   1.000
_cell.angle_alpha   90.00
_cell.angle_beta   90.00
_cell.angle_gamma   90.00
#
_symmetry.space_group_name_H-M   'P 1'
#
loop_
_entity.id
_entity.type
_entity.pdbx_description
1 polymer ?
#
loop_
_entity_poly.entity_id
_entity_poly.type
_entity_poly.pdbx_seq_one_letter_code
_entity_poly.pdbx_strand_id
1 'polypeptide(L)' 'MNGKAERVIRTLMEMWHNQHIFSDSKDRKQKLKRFINFYNTVKPHKAIFGKTPYEFLEDYFNHEV' A
#
# COMPACT_ATOMS: atom_id res chain seq x y z
N MET A 1 -10.00 19.58 0.81
CA MET A 1 -9.45 18.35 1.42
C MET A 1 -10.16 17.16 0.80
N ASN A 2 -9.46 16.33 0.02
CA ASN A 2 -9.91 15.00 -0.50
C ASN A 2 -8.78 14.26 -1.26
N GLY A 3 -7.77 14.99 -1.74
CA GLY A 3 -6.71 14.41 -2.58
C GLY A 3 -5.87 13.29 -1.94
N LYS A 4 -5.79 13.17 -0.61
CA LYS A 4 -5.08 12.03 0.02
C LYS A 4 -5.91 10.74 -0.10
N ALA A 5 -7.19 10.78 0.22
CA ALA A 5 -8.08 9.62 0.10
C ALA A 5 -8.24 9.20 -1.37
N GLU A 6 -8.45 10.16 -2.28
CA GLU A 6 -8.53 9.90 -3.73
C GLU A 6 -7.28 9.23 -4.27
N ARG A 7 -6.08 9.67 -3.85
CA ARG A 7 -4.82 9.03 -4.25
C ARG A 7 -4.75 7.59 -3.76
N VAL A 8 -5.15 7.31 -2.52
CA VAL A 8 -5.18 5.95 -1.98
C VAL A 8 -6.15 5.06 -2.77
N ILE A 9 -7.37 5.56 -3.03
CA ILE A 9 -8.38 4.82 -3.81
C ILE A 9 -7.87 4.52 -5.21
N ARG A 10 -7.29 5.52 -5.90
CA ARG A 10 -6.73 5.33 -7.24
C ARG A 10 -5.63 4.28 -7.26
N THR A 11 -4.68 4.34 -6.32
CA THR A 11 -3.62 3.34 -6.18
C THR A 11 -4.19 1.93 -5.97
N LEU A 12 -5.19 1.78 -5.09
CA LEU A 12 -5.84 0.49 -4.86
C LEU A 12 -6.54 -0.03 -6.13
N MET A 13 -7.18 0.84 -6.89
CA MET A 13 -7.86 0.44 -8.13
C MET A 13 -6.86 0.02 -9.20
N GLU A 14 -5.87 0.86 -9.49
CA GLU A 14 -4.93 0.66 -10.60
C GLU A 14 -3.97 -0.50 -10.35
N MET A 15 -3.42 -0.60 -9.14
CA MET A 15 -2.35 -1.56 -8.84
C MET A 15 -2.84 -2.89 -8.27
N TRP A 16 -4.06 -2.93 -7.73
CA TRP A 16 -4.59 -4.14 -7.09
C TRP A 16 -5.90 -4.60 -7.72
N HIS A 17 -6.97 -3.82 -7.57
CA HIS A 17 -8.31 -4.29 -7.91
C HIS A 17 -8.42 -4.67 -9.39
N ASN A 18 -7.92 -3.82 -10.29
CA ASN A 18 -8.01 -4.04 -11.73
C ASN A 18 -7.05 -5.11 -12.25
N GLN A 19 -6.10 -5.54 -11.42
CA GLN A 19 -5.12 -6.59 -11.77
C GLN A 19 -5.59 -8.00 -11.39
N HIS A 20 -6.75 -8.13 -10.73
CA HIS A 20 -7.22 -9.39 -10.19
C HIS A 20 -8.70 -9.65 -10.54
N ILE A 21 -9.01 -10.90 -10.83
CA ILE A 21 -10.37 -11.42 -10.83
C ILE A 21 -10.63 -12.04 -9.46
N PHE A 22 -11.82 -11.81 -8.91
CA PHE A 22 -12.23 -12.32 -7.60
C PHE A 22 -13.35 -13.34 -7.77
N SER A 23 -13.17 -14.53 -7.20
CA SER A 23 -14.21 -15.57 -7.23
C SER A 23 -15.30 -15.31 -6.19
N ASP A 24 -14.93 -14.78 -5.02
CA ASP A 24 -15.84 -14.42 -3.95
C ASP A 24 -15.26 -13.33 -3.03
N SER A 25 -16.04 -12.94 -2.01
CA SER A 25 -15.63 -11.92 -1.04
C SER A 25 -14.46 -12.35 -0.14
N LYS A 26 -14.32 -13.66 0.16
CA LYS A 26 -13.23 -14.20 0.97
C LYS A 26 -11.91 -14.17 0.20
N ASP A 27 -11.91 -14.56 -1.06
CA ASP A 27 -10.77 -14.45 -1.98
C ASP A 27 -10.35 -12.99 -2.15
N ARG A 28 -11.30 -12.08 -2.41
CA ARG A 28 -11.02 -10.64 -2.49
C ARG A 28 -10.36 -10.11 -1.22
N LYS A 29 -10.87 -10.47 -0.03
CA LYS A 29 -10.27 -10.07 1.26
C LYS A 29 -8.85 -10.64 1.43
N GLN A 30 -8.62 -11.89 1.03
CA GLN A 30 -7.29 -12.49 1.12
C GLN A 30 -6.30 -11.81 0.18
N LYS A 31 -6.67 -11.58 -1.08
CA LYS A 31 -5.85 -10.85 -2.06
C LYS A 31 -5.57 -9.42 -1.63
N LEU A 32 -6.55 -8.73 -1.02
CA LEU A 32 -6.35 -7.39 -0.47
C LEU A 32 -5.28 -7.39 0.63
N LYS A 33 -5.36 -8.33 1.59
CA LYS A 33 -4.35 -8.45 2.65
C LYS A 33 -2.95 -8.66 2.07
N ARG A 34 -2.82 -9.53 1.06
CA ARG A 34 -1.53 -9.76 0.38
C ARG A 34 -1.01 -8.49 -0.29
N PHE A 35 -1.86 -7.75 -0.98
CA PHE A 35 -1.47 -6.49 -1.62
C PHE A 35 -1.03 -5.43 -0.61
N ILE A 36 -1.78 -5.25 0.48
CA ILE A 36 -1.44 -4.28 1.54
C ILE A 36 -0.07 -4.63 2.15
N ASN A 37 0.18 -5.91 2.45
CA ASN A 37 1.48 -6.35 2.97
C ASN A 37 2.60 -6.05 1.97
N PHE A 38 2.44 -6.44 0.70
CA PHE A 38 3.42 -6.14 -0.34
C PHE A 38 3.70 -4.63 -0.46
N TYR A 39 2.64 -3.80 -0.51
CA TYR A 39 2.77 -2.35 -0.66
C TYR A 39 3.52 -1.70 0.51
N ASN A 40 3.26 -2.19 1.73
CA ASN A 40 3.79 -1.61 2.97
C ASN A 40 5.16 -2.15 3.37
N THR A 41 5.52 -3.38 2.99
CA THR A 41 6.73 -4.06 3.49
C THR A 41 7.71 -4.53 2.42
N VAL A 42 7.34 -4.48 1.13
CA VAL A 42 8.20 -4.98 0.04
C VAL A 42 8.41 -3.94 -1.06
N LYS A 43 7.36 -3.19 -1.43
CA LYS A 43 7.44 -2.26 -2.54
C LYS A 43 8.20 -0.99 -2.16
N PRO A 44 9.33 -0.66 -2.84
CA PRO A 44 10.00 0.62 -2.65
C PRO A 44 9.22 1.78 -3.29
N HIS A 45 9.28 2.97 -2.68
CA HIS A 45 8.59 4.17 -3.16
C HIS A 45 9.53 5.36 -3.29
N LYS A 46 9.59 5.95 -4.49
CA LYS A 46 10.48 7.07 -4.80
C LYS A 46 10.28 8.29 -3.91
N ALA A 47 9.04 8.57 -3.50
CA ALA A 47 8.71 9.72 -2.66
C ALA A 47 9.27 9.63 -1.22
N ILE A 48 9.64 8.44 -0.77
CA ILE A 48 10.25 8.18 0.54
C ILE A 48 11.64 7.54 0.36
N PHE A 49 12.44 8.13 -0.52
CA PHE A 49 13.84 7.76 -0.74
C PHE A 49 14.05 6.30 -1.18
N GLY A 50 13.07 5.71 -1.86
CA GLY A 50 13.14 4.31 -2.28
C GLY A 50 12.87 3.31 -1.16
N LYS A 51 12.50 3.76 0.04
CA LYS A 51 12.10 2.88 1.14
C LYS A 51 10.67 2.36 0.96
N THR A 52 10.36 1.28 1.65
CA THR A 52 8.98 0.86 1.89
C THR A 52 8.33 1.79 2.92
N PRO A 53 6.98 1.87 2.96
CA PRO A 53 6.30 2.70 3.95
C PRO A 53 6.64 2.30 5.39
N TYR A 54 6.82 1.01 5.68
CA TYR A 54 7.18 0.57 7.03
C TYR A 54 8.62 0.91 7.39
N GLU A 55 9.60 0.74 6.50
CA GLU A 55 10.97 1.20 6.75
C GLU A 55 11.00 2.71 7.01
N PHE A 56 10.27 3.50 6.23
CA PHE A 56 10.20 4.94 6.45
C PHE A 56 9.56 5.30 7.80
N LEU A 57 8.50 4.59 8.22
CA LEU A 57 7.89 4.80 9.53
C LEU A 57 8.82 4.38 10.67
N GLU A 58 9.53 3.25 10.50
CA GLU A 58 10.53 2.79 11.45
C GLU A 58 11.62 3.85 11.64
N ASP A 59 12.15 4.40 10.55
CA ASP A 59 13.10 5.51 10.63
C ASP A 59 12.47 6.72 11.33
N TYR A 60 11.27 7.12 10.93
CA TYR A 60 10.61 8.31 11.47
C TYR A 60 10.38 8.22 12.99
N PHE A 61 9.99 7.05 13.51
CA PHE A 61 9.73 6.86 14.93
C PHE A 61 11.00 6.54 15.74
N ASN A 62 12.03 5.91 15.14
CA ASN A 62 13.27 5.59 15.82
C ASN A 62 14.32 6.71 15.77
N HIS A 63 14.16 7.67 14.86
CA HIS A 63 14.95 8.91 14.82
C HIS A 63 14.18 10.04 15.50
N GLU A 64 13.75 9.82 16.75
CA GLU A 64 13.28 10.91 17.62
C GLU A 64 14.35 12.02 17.67
N VAL A 65 13.95 13.22 17.26
CA VAL A 65 14.65 14.49 17.55
C VAL A 65 14.11 15.05 18.85
#